data_AF-A0A2G9M8U1-F1
#
_entry.id   AF-A0A2G9M8U1-F1
#
_cell.length_a   1.000
_cell.length_b   1.000
_cell.length_c   1.000
_cell.angle_alpha   90.00
_cell.angle_beta   90.00
_cell.angle_gamma   90.00
#
_symmetry.space_group_name_H-M   'P 1'
#
loop_
_entity.id
_entity.type
_entity.pdbx_description
1 polymer ?
#
loop_
_entity_poly.entity_id
_entity_poly.type
_entity_poly.pdbx_seq_one_letter_code
_entity_poly.pdbx_strand_id
1 'polypeptide(L)'
;MAKPLSNEEQKYIAELKESSDVLLAKYKAEKEQALKERRVMELQLELQFLEGYLQEVNAGNVDDIAENIDLFAKKAKLLKELLNKK
;
A
#
# COMPACT_ATOMS: atom_id res chain seq x y z
N MET A 1 26.94 9.92 -2.08
CA MET A 1 25.94 11.00 -1.89
C MET A 1 24.97 10.90 -3.05
N ALA A 2 23.66 10.76 -2.79
CA ALA A 2 22.67 10.70 -3.86
C ALA A 2 22.62 12.05 -4.58
N LYS A 3 22.55 12.05 -5.93
CA LYS A 3 22.39 13.27 -6.72
C LYS A 3 21.07 13.95 -6.32
N PRO A 4 21.03 15.29 -6.19
CA PRO A 4 19.77 16.00 -6.03
C PRO A 4 18.94 15.80 -7.30
N LEU A 5 17.65 15.45 -7.12
CA LEU A 5 16.69 15.27 -8.19
C LEU A 5 16.46 16.60 -8.93
N SER A 6 16.40 16.56 -10.26
CA SER A 6 15.99 17.69 -11.10
C SER A 6 14.55 18.13 -10.78
N ASN A 7 14.21 19.39 -11.06
CA ASN A 7 12.85 19.91 -10.84
C ASN A 7 11.77 19.11 -11.59
N GLU A 8 12.13 18.52 -12.73
CA GLU A 8 11.22 17.65 -13.50
C GLU A 8 11.04 16.28 -12.83
N GLU A 9 12.12 15.68 -12.30
CA GLU A 9 12.05 14.43 -11.55
C GLU A 9 11.27 14.62 -10.23
N GLN A 10 11.41 15.78 -9.58
CA GLN A 10 10.65 16.12 -8.38
C GLN A 10 9.15 16.26 -8.67
N LYS A 11 8.77 16.89 -9.79
CA LYS A 11 7.36 16.98 -10.20
C LYS A 11 6.79 15.62 -10.56
N TYR A 12 7.53 14.83 -11.34
CA TYR A 12 7.11 13.48 -11.71
C TYR A 12 6.92 12.58 -10.47
N ILE A 13 7.85 12.63 -9.52
CA ILE A 13 7.74 11.91 -8.24
C ILE A 13 6.58 12.46 -7.39
N ALA A 14 6.32 13.77 -7.41
CA ALA A 14 5.19 14.36 -6.69
C ALA A 14 3.85 13.91 -7.28
N GLU A 15 3.71 13.89 -8.61
CA GLU A 15 2.50 13.41 -9.30
C GLU A 15 2.26 11.91 -9.06
N LEU A 16 3.33 11.10 -9.05
CA LEU A 16 3.26 9.68 -8.69
C LEU A 16 2.86 9.47 -7.23
N LYS A 17 3.39 10.29 -6.30
CA LYS A 17 3.03 10.25 -4.88
C LYS A 17 1.60 10.69 -4.65
N GLU A 18 1.16 11.77 -5.29
CA GLU A 18 -0.22 12.26 -5.21
C GLU A 18 -1.21 11.20 -5.72
N SER A 19 -0.85 10.51 -6.81
CA SER A 19 -1.62 9.37 -7.32
C SER A 19 -1.67 8.21 -6.32
N SER A 20 -0.55 7.89 -5.65
CA SER A 20 -0.47 6.83 -4.64
C SER A 20 -1.29 7.16 -3.38
N ASP A 21 -1.24 8.40 -2.90
CA ASP A 21 -2.01 8.85 -1.74
C ASP A 21 -3.52 8.88 -2.03
N VAL A 22 -3.92 9.29 -3.23
CA VAL A 22 -5.33 9.22 -3.68
C VAL A 22 -5.79 7.76 -3.74
N LEU A 23 -4.97 6.85 -4.27
CA LEU A 23 -5.28 5.42 -4.30
C LEU A 23 -5.41 4.83 -2.89
N LEU A 24 -4.52 5.21 -1.96
CA LEU A 24 -4.59 4.78 -0.56
C LEU A 24 -5.80 5.34 0.17
N ALA A 25 -6.18 6.60 -0.09
CA ALA A 25 -7.35 7.22 0.49
C ALA A 25 -8.64 6.51 0.02
N LYS A 26 -8.76 6.22 -1.28
CA LYS A 26 -9.88 5.44 -1.83
C LYS A 26 -9.92 4.04 -1.22
N TYR A 27 -8.78 3.36 -1.20
CA TYR A 27 -8.64 2.05 -0.59
C TYR A 27 -9.09 2.06 0.88
N LYS A 28 -8.64 3.05 1.66
CA LYS A 28 -9.05 3.20 3.05
C LYS A 28 -10.56 3.30 3.21
N ALA A 29 -11.22 4.16 2.43
CA ALA A 29 -12.66 4.35 2.50
C ALA A 29 -13.41 3.04 2.19
N GLU A 30 -12.96 2.29 1.19
CA GLU A 30 -13.52 0.98 0.84
C GLU A 30 -13.37 -0.03 1.99
N LYS A 31 -12.18 -0.11 2.62
CA LYS A 31 -11.93 -1.06 3.71
C LYS A 31 -12.63 -0.67 5.01
N GLU A 32 -12.74 0.62 5.31
CA GLU A 32 -13.56 1.10 6.43
C GLU A 32 -15.04 0.76 6.23
N GLN A 33 -15.55 0.87 5.00
CA GLN A 33 -16.91 0.45 4.67
C GLN A 33 -17.10 -1.07 4.82
N ALA A 34 -16.16 -1.87 4.31
CA ALA A 34 -16.18 -3.32 4.48
C ALA A 34 -16.13 -3.74 5.96
N LEU A 35 -15.37 -3.01 6.79
CA LEU A 35 -15.31 -3.22 8.24
C LEU A 35 -16.66 -2.93 8.91
N LYS A 36 -17.36 -1.85 8.51
CA LYS A 36 -18.72 -1.54 8.98
C LYS A 36 -19.72 -2.63 8.59
N GLU A 37 -19.56 -3.21 7.40
CA GLU A 37 -20.34 -4.36 6.90
C GLU A 37 -19.94 -5.70 7.54
N ARG A 38 -19.07 -5.69 8.55
CA ARG A 38 -18.58 -6.87 9.29
C ARG A 38 -17.84 -7.89 8.40
N ARG A 39 -17.31 -7.46 7.26
CA ARG A 39 -16.51 -8.31 6.34
C ARG A 39 -15.07 -8.50 6.80
N VAL A 40 -14.89 -8.78 8.08
CA VAL A 40 -13.57 -8.80 8.74
C VAL A 40 -12.71 -9.94 8.22
N MET A 41 -13.33 -11.06 7.84
CA MET A 41 -12.63 -12.21 7.25
C MET A 41 -12.02 -11.85 5.89
N GLU A 42 -12.74 -11.11 5.04
CA GLU A 42 -12.22 -10.63 3.75
C GLU A 42 -11.00 -9.72 3.95
N LEU A 43 -11.08 -8.80 4.91
CA LEU A 43 -9.98 -7.89 5.26
C LEU A 43 -8.76 -8.63 5.81
N GLN A 44 -8.96 -9.70 6.60
CA GLN A 44 -7.87 -10.53 7.12
C GLN A 44 -7.19 -11.36 6.03
N LEU A 45 -7.97 -11.95 5.12
CA LEU A 45 -7.44 -12.69 3.97
C LEU A 45 -6.62 -11.76 3.07
N GLU A 46 -7.11 -10.55 2.82
CA GLU A 46 -6.39 -9.56 2.03
C GLU A 46 -5.10 -9.12 2.73
N LEU A 47 -5.12 -8.89 4.05
CA LEU A 47 -3.90 -8.60 4.80
C LEU A 47 -2.88 -9.73 4.69
N GLN A 48 -3.31 -10.99 4.85
CA GLN A 48 -2.43 -12.15 4.68
C GLN A 48 -1.82 -12.24 3.27
N PHE A 49 -2.61 -11.95 2.24
CA PHE A 49 -2.14 -11.91 0.86
C PHE A 49 -1.07 -10.84 0.67
N LEU A 50 -1.31 -9.61 1.17
CA LEU A 50 -0.35 -8.52 1.07
C LEU A 50 0.94 -8.80 1.85
N GLU A 51 0.83 -9.32 3.07
CA GLU A 51 2.00 -9.72 3.87
C GLU A 51 2.80 -10.84 3.18
N GLY A 52 2.12 -11.82 2.59
CA GLY A 52 2.76 -12.88 1.81
C GLY A 52 3.49 -12.35 0.57
N TYR A 53 2.85 -11.48 -0.21
CA TYR A 53 3.49 -10.83 -1.35
C TYR A 53 4.76 -10.06 -0.93
N LEU A 54 4.70 -9.28 0.15
CA LEU A 54 5.87 -8.53 0.65
C LEU A 54 6.99 -9.44 1.16
N GLN A 55 6.66 -10.61 1.70
CA GLN A 55 7.65 -11.62 2.06
C GLN A 55 8.37 -12.19 0.84
N GLU A 56 7.62 -12.52 -0.23
CA GLU A 56 8.18 -13.02 -1.49
C GLU A 56 9.07 -11.96 -2.18
N VAL A 57 8.65 -10.68 -2.15
CA VAL A 57 9.47 -9.56 -2.61
C VAL A 57 10.77 -9.46 -1.80
N ASN A 58 10.69 -9.52 -0.47
CA ASN A 58 11.88 -9.43 0.39
C ASN A 58 12.81 -10.65 0.25
N ALA A 59 12.26 -11.81 -0.12
CA ALA A 59 13.03 -13.00 -0.46
C ALA A 59 13.70 -12.92 -1.85
N GLY A 60 13.37 -11.91 -2.66
CA GLY A 60 13.86 -11.76 -4.03
C GLY A 60 13.16 -12.69 -5.04
N ASN A 61 12.03 -13.28 -4.67
CA ASN A 61 11.25 -14.17 -5.54
C ASN A 61 10.30 -13.40 -6.48
N VAL A 62 10.08 -12.11 -6.21
CA VAL A 62 9.22 -11.23 -7.00
C VAL A 62 10.05 -10.05 -7.47
N ASP A 63 10.12 -9.87 -8.79
CA ASP A 63 10.71 -8.71 -9.43
C ASP A 63 9.57 -7.74 -9.79
N ASP A 64 9.35 -6.75 -8.92
CA ASP A 64 8.31 -5.73 -9.07
C ASP A 64 8.92 -4.35 -8.79
N ILE A 65 8.24 -3.30 -9.25
CA ILE A 65 8.72 -1.93 -9.13
C ILE A 65 8.59 -1.45 -7.68
N ALA A 66 9.56 -0.63 -7.24
CA ALA A 66 9.63 -0.13 -5.86
C ALA A 66 8.37 0.61 -5.43
N GLU A 67 7.74 1.36 -6.33
CA GLU A 67 6.50 2.10 -6.10
C GLU A 67 5.32 1.16 -5.83
N ASN A 68 5.27 0.00 -6.49
CA ASN A 68 4.21 -0.98 -6.27
C ASN A 68 4.42 -1.68 -4.92
N ILE A 69 5.65 -2.07 -4.62
CA ILE A 69 6.02 -2.65 -3.31
C ILE A 69 5.66 -1.68 -2.17
N ASP A 70 6.00 -0.39 -2.31
CA ASP A 70 5.65 0.66 -1.34
C ASP A 70 4.13 0.83 -1.20
N LEU A 71 3.38 0.83 -2.31
CA LEU A 71 1.92 0.91 -2.27
C LEU A 71 1.30 -0.29 -1.55
N PHE A 72 1.79 -1.51 -1.83
CA PHE A 72 1.32 -2.74 -1.17
C PHE A 72 1.67 -2.75 0.32
N ALA A 73 2.86 -2.30 0.69
CA ALA A 73 3.27 -2.13 2.09
C ALA A 73 2.37 -1.13 2.84
N LYS A 74 2.05 0.00 2.22
CA LYS A 74 1.12 0.99 2.78
C LYS A 74 -0.30 0.44 2.93
N LYS A 75 -0.80 -0.32 1.95
CA LYS A 75 -2.10 -1.00 2.04
C LYS A 75 -2.14 -2.02 3.18
N ALA A 76 -1.10 -2.84 3.33
CA ALA A 76 -1.00 -3.82 4.41
C ALA A 76 -1.01 -3.15 5.79
N LYS A 77 -0.20 -2.10 5.95
CA LYS A 77 -0.17 -1.31 7.20
C LYS A 77 -1.55 -0.73 7.52
N LEU A 78 -2.23 -0.17 6.52
CA LEU A 78 -3.55 0.42 6.67
C LEU A 78 -4.59 -0.62 7.10
N LEU A 79 -4.62 -1.79 6.45
CA LEU A 79 -5.53 -2.89 6.82
C LEU A 79 -5.29 -3.34 8.26
N LYS A 80 -4.02 -3.48 8.66
CA LYS A 80 -3.63 -3.88 10.01
C LYS A 80 -4.11 -2.86 11.06
N GLU A 81 -3.98 -1.57 10.78
CA GLU A 81 -4.51 -0.50 11.64
C GLU A 81 -6.04 -0.54 11.75
N LEU A 82 -6.74 -0.76 10.63
CA LEU A 82 -8.21 -0.86 10.63
C LEU A 82 -8.71 -2.08 11.40
N LEU A 83 -8.06 -3.24 11.23
CA LEU A 83 -8.40 -4.47 11.94
C LEU A 83 -8.09 -4.40 13.44
N ASN A 84 -7.05 -3.65 13.84
CA ASN A 84 -6.69 -3.43 15.25
C ASN A 84 -7.52 -2.35 15.96
N LYS A 85 -8.27 -1.53 15.22
CA LYS A 85 -9.19 -0.51 15.79
C LYS A 85 -10.53 -1.09 16.24
N LYS A 86 -10.72 -2.40 16.12
CA LYS A 86 -11.90 -3.14 16.60
C LYS A 86 -11.86 -3.35 18.10
#